data_AF-A0A924AEN7-F1
#
_entry.id   AF-A0A924AEN7-F1
#
_cell.length_a   1.000
_cell.length_b   1.000
_cell.length_c   1.000
_cell.angle_alpha   90.00
_cell.angle_beta   90.00
_cell.angle_gamma   90.00
#
_symmetry.space_group_name_H-M   'P 1'
#
loop_
_entity.id
_entity.type
_entity.pdbx_description
1 polymer ?
#
loop_
_entity_poly.entity_id
_entity_poly.type
_entity_poly.pdbx_seq_one_letter_code
_entity_poly.pdbx_strand_id
1 'polypeptide(L)'
;LDISVQSDRGGYVYLAQAGSDNKSVYLLFPNDLDQANRIEPGQRMALPRPNWRVRAGGPAGTDNLLILVTDGPRDFSQMAANKAGPFVASLNDAGGRAKLGALMTASRAATAAECSGNAARRSNPACSDAFGAAMVSVDEVN
;
A
#
# COMPACT_ATOMS: atom_id res chain seq x y z
N LEU A 1 -12.62 9.95 -5.07
CA LEU A 1 -12.00 8.65 -5.35
C LEU A 1 -12.98 7.54 -4.99
N ASP A 2 -13.23 6.62 -5.92
CA ASP A 2 -14.02 5.39 -5.72
C ASP A 2 -13.41 4.30 -6.61
N ILE A 3 -12.89 3.23 -6.00
CA ILE A 3 -12.28 2.09 -6.70
C ILE A 3 -12.70 0.77 -6.06
N SER A 4 -12.69 -0.30 -6.84
CA SER A 4 -12.89 -1.68 -6.36
C SER A 4 -11.68 -2.53 -6.68
N VAL A 5 -11.10 -3.15 -5.65
CA VAL A 5 -9.96 -4.06 -5.77
C VAL A 5 -10.47 -5.50 -5.70
N GLN A 6 -10.02 -6.35 -6.61
CA GLN A 6 -10.25 -7.80 -6.61
C GLN A 6 -8.94 -8.51 -6.89
N SER A 7 -8.75 -9.68 -6.29
CA SER A 7 -7.57 -10.52 -6.50
C SER A 7 -7.98 -11.99 -6.56
N ASP A 8 -7.36 -12.76 -7.46
CA ASP A 8 -7.56 -14.21 -7.52
C ASP A 8 -6.87 -14.94 -6.36
N ARG A 9 -5.97 -14.26 -5.65
CA ARG A 9 -5.29 -14.77 -4.45
C ARG A 9 -5.63 -13.93 -3.23
N GLY A 10 -5.78 -14.60 -2.09
CA GLY A 10 -5.90 -13.93 -0.80
C GLY A 10 -4.58 -13.28 -0.41
N GLY A 11 -4.65 -12.17 0.32
CA GLY A 11 -3.46 -11.39 0.65
C GLY A 11 -3.80 -10.07 1.35
N TYR A 12 -2.85 -9.14 1.31
CA TYR A 12 -2.93 -7.84 1.97
C TYR A 12 -2.90 -6.73 0.92
N VAL A 13 -3.93 -5.89 0.93
CA VAL A 13 -4.11 -4.78 -0.01
C VAL A 13 -3.35 -3.56 0.52
N TYR A 14 -2.65 -2.88 -0.39
CA TYR A 14 -2.01 -1.60 -0.13
C TYR A 14 -2.37 -0.61 -1.23
N LEU A 15 -2.71 0.62 -0.84
CA LEU A 15 -3.01 1.71 -1.77
C LEU A 15 -2.07 2.87 -1.48
N ALA A 16 -1.20 3.19 -2.43
CA ALA A 16 -0.39 4.40 -2.41
C ALA A 16 -0.87 5.37 -3.49
N GLN A 17 -0.83 6.67 -3.21
CA GLN A 17 -1.14 7.75 -4.16
C GLN A 17 0.11 8.61 -4.35
N ALA A 18 0.57 8.76 -5.58
CA ALA A 18 1.49 9.82 -5.99
C ALA A 18 0.68 11.00 -6.51
N GLY A 19 0.85 12.16 -5.88
CA GLY A 19 0.19 13.39 -6.26
C GLY A 19 0.74 13.95 -7.58
N SER A 20 -0.09 14.75 -8.25
CA SER A 20 0.22 15.47 -9.49
C SER A 20 1.44 16.40 -9.39
N ASP A 21 1.85 16.76 -8.18
CA ASP A 21 3.01 17.61 -7.88
C ASP A 21 4.37 16.91 -8.08
N ASN A 22 4.38 15.60 -8.41
CA ASN A 22 5.57 14.74 -8.55
C ASN A 22 6.50 14.73 -7.32
N LYS A 23 6.00 15.20 -6.18
CA LYS A 23 6.75 15.29 -4.93
C LYS A 23 6.09 14.39 -3.92
N SER A 24 4.79 14.48 -3.77
CA SER A 24 4.09 13.87 -2.66
C SER A 24 3.63 12.46 -3.01
N VAL A 25 3.97 11.49 -2.18
CA VAL A 25 3.35 10.17 -2.24
C VAL A 25 2.87 9.79 -0.84
N TYR A 26 1.67 9.21 -0.77
CA TYR A 26 0.95 8.88 0.45
C TYR A 26 0.56 7.41 0.44
N LEU A 27 0.77 6.70 1.56
CA LEU A 27 0.11 5.40 1.76
C LEU A 27 -1.28 5.67 2.34
N LEU A 28 -2.29 5.45 1.52
CA LEU A 28 -3.69 5.71 1.84
C LEU A 28 -4.35 4.53 2.57
N PHE A 29 -3.92 3.29 2.29
CA PHE A 29 -4.50 2.08 2.88
C PHE A 29 -3.42 0.99 3.05
N PRO A 30 -3.32 0.32 4.20
CA PRO A 30 -4.02 0.63 5.46
C PRO A 30 -3.61 2.00 6.04
N ASN A 31 -4.45 2.55 6.91
CA ASN A 31 -4.24 3.85 7.56
C ASN A 31 -4.75 3.81 9.02
N ASP A 32 -4.49 4.85 9.82
CA ASP A 32 -4.85 4.85 11.25
C ASP A 32 -6.35 4.60 11.54
N LEU A 33 -7.23 4.87 10.56
CA LEU A 33 -8.68 4.67 10.68
C LEU A 33 -9.14 3.30 10.16
N ASP A 34 -8.34 2.65 9.31
CA ASP A 34 -8.65 1.35 8.71
C ASP A 34 -7.40 0.50 8.48
N GLN A 35 -7.23 -0.50 9.33
CA GLN A 35 -6.15 -1.48 9.29
C GLN A 35 -6.60 -2.83 8.70
N ALA A 36 -7.88 -2.98 8.34
CA ALA A 36 -8.43 -4.25 7.89
C ALA A 36 -8.19 -4.45 6.39
N ASN A 37 -6.91 -4.59 6.01
CA ASN A 37 -6.46 -4.67 4.62
C ASN A 37 -6.33 -6.09 4.07
N ARG A 38 -6.80 -7.10 4.81
CA ARG A 38 -6.88 -8.47 4.34
C ARG A 38 -7.98 -8.62 3.27
N ILE A 39 -7.66 -9.28 2.16
CA ILE A 39 -8.59 -9.66 1.09
C ILE A 39 -8.54 -11.18 0.88
N GLU A 40 -9.69 -11.79 0.66
CA GLU A 40 -9.82 -13.20 0.31
C GLU A 40 -9.87 -13.41 -1.23
N PRO A 41 -9.53 -14.60 -1.75
CA PRO A 41 -9.61 -14.89 -3.17
C PRO A 41 -11.00 -14.58 -3.75
N GLY A 42 -11.03 -13.83 -4.85
CA GLY A 42 -12.27 -13.42 -5.54
C GLY A 42 -13.10 -12.36 -4.81
N GLN A 43 -12.74 -11.98 -3.58
CA GLN A 43 -13.43 -10.93 -2.84
C GLN A 43 -13.23 -9.58 -3.53
N ARG A 44 -14.29 -8.77 -3.59
CA ARG A 44 -14.21 -7.36 -3.98
C ARG A 44 -14.11 -6.48 -2.75
N MET A 45 -13.10 -5.61 -2.71
CA MET A 45 -12.91 -4.61 -1.67
C MET A 45 -13.10 -3.21 -2.27
N ALA A 46 -14.18 -2.53 -1.89
CA ALA A 46 -14.42 -1.14 -2.26
C ALA A 46 -13.59 -0.20 -1.37
N LEU A 47 -12.92 0.78 -1.99
CA LEU A 47 -12.10 1.79 -1.33
C LEU A 47 -12.38 3.18 -1.93
N PRO A 48 -12.35 4.26 -1.13
CA PRO A 48 -12.18 4.26 0.33
C PRO A 48 -13.44 3.75 1.06
N ARG A 49 -13.27 3.19 2.26
CA ARG A 49 -14.40 2.74 3.09
C ARG A 49 -15.04 3.93 3.83
N PRO A 50 -16.31 3.89 4.24
CA PRO A 50 -17.01 5.05 4.81
C PRO A 50 -16.34 5.73 6.02
N ASN A 51 -15.52 5.00 6.78
CA ASN A 51 -14.78 5.49 7.95
C ASN A 51 -13.56 6.36 7.60
N TRP A 52 -13.13 6.40 6.33
CA TRP A 52 -12.08 7.31 5.88
C TRP A 52 -12.38 7.85 4.48
N ARG A 53 -11.98 9.09 4.21
CA ARG A 53 -12.10 9.67 2.86
C ARG A 53 -10.82 10.39 2.52
N VAL A 54 -10.43 10.26 1.26
CA VAL A 54 -9.37 11.08 0.67
C VAL A 54 -10.06 12.27 0.03
N ARG A 55 -9.65 13.48 0.43
CA ARG A 55 -10.03 14.70 -0.27
C ARG A 55 -8.89 15.10 -1.19
N ALA A 56 -9.25 15.46 -2.41
CA ALA A 56 -8.39 16.26 -3.27
C ALA A 56 -7.94 17.50 -2.49
N GLY A 57 -6.65 17.79 -2.57
CA GLY A 57 -5.98 18.87 -1.85
C GLY A 57 -4.64 19.25 -2.47
N GLY A 58 -4.24 18.56 -3.54
CA GLY A 58 -3.10 18.89 -4.36
C GLY A 58 -3.48 19.89 -5.47
N PRO A 59 -2.50 20.32 -6.28
CA PRO A 59 -2.80 21.09 -7.47
C PRO A 59 -3.57 20.23 -8.49
N ALA A 60 -4.43 20.88 -9.28
CA ALA A 60 -5.12 20.20 -10.38
C ALA A 60 -4.10 19.52 -11.32
N GLY A 61 -4.39 18.29 -11.74
CA GLY A 61 -3.47 17.47 -12.52
C GLY A 61 -3.81 15.98 -12.41
N THR A 62 -2.89 15.12 -12.81
CA THR A 62 -3.12 13.66 -12.76
C THR A 62 -2.37 13.04 -11.58
N ASP A 63 -3.15 12.48 -10.66
CA ASP A 63 -2.66 11.63 -9.59
C ASP A 63 -2.49 10.20 -10.09
N ASN A 64 -1.53 9.48 -9.51
CA ASN A 64 -1.31 8.06 -9.80
C ASN A 64 -1.51 7.22 -8.55
N LEU A 65 -2.44 6.29 -8.62
CA LEU A 65 -2.70 5.31 -7.58
C LEU A 65 -1.97 4.02 -7.91
N LEU A 66 -1.17 3.55 -6.97
CA LEU A 66 -0.52 2.25 -7.00
C LEU A 66 -1.22 1.33 -6.00
N ILE A 67 -1.83 0.26 -6.52
CA ILE A 67 -2.52 -0.77 -5.75
C ILE A 67 -1.65 -2.03 -5.74
N LEU A 68 -1.36 -2.57 -4.56
CA LEU A 68 -0.67 -3.85 -4.41
C LEU A 68 -1.54 -4.84 -3.65
N VAL A 69 -1.40 -6.11 -4.00
CA VAL A 69 -1.87 -7.24 -3.19
C VAL A 69 -0.68 -8.15 -2.92
N THR A 70 -0.30 -8.29 -1.65
CA THR A 70 0.87 -9.07 -1.24
C THR A 70 0.43 -10.33 -0.50
N ASP A 71 1.19 -11.42 -0.65
CA ASP A 71 0.84 -12.70 0.01
C ASP A 71 0.92 -12.60 1.55
N GLY A 72 1.90 -11.83 2.05
CA GLY A 72 2.12 -11.60 3.48
C GLY A 72 2.09 -10.11 3.85
N PRO A 73 1.91 -9.77 5.14
CA PRO A 73 1.86 -8.38 5.58
C PRO A 73 3.21 -7.68 5.39
N ARG A 74 3.14 -6.38 5.06
CA ARG A 74 4.28 -5.46 4.94
C ARG A 74 4.38 -4.57 6.19
N ASP A 75 5.59 -4.16 6.54
CA ASP A 75 5.86 -3.38 7.75
C ASP A 75 6.17 -1.92 7.42
N PHE A 76 5.20 -1.03 7.67
CA PHE A 76 5.38 0.42 7.49
C PHE A 76 5.71 1.16 8.79
N SER A 77 6.01 0.44 9.89
CA SER A 77 6.35 1.07 11.18
C SER A 77 7.53 2.04 11.04
N GLN A 78 8.49 1.72 10.16
CA GLN A 78 9.64 2.57 9.87
C GLN A 78 9.31 3.89 9.15
N MET A 79 8.06 4.07 8.72
CA MET A 79 7.57 5.28 8.08
C MET A 79 6.51 5.99 8.92
N ALA A 80 6.08 5.42 10.05
CA ALA A 80 5.00 5.94 10.88
C ALA A 80 5.29 7.32 11.50
N ALA A 81 6.54 7.76 11.53
CA ALA A 81 6.94 9.08 12.04
C ALA A 81 6.50 10.25 11.14
N ASN A 82 6.27 9.98 9.86
CA ASN A 82 5.94 11.00 8.89
C ASN A 82 4.51 10.80 8.41
N LYS A 83 3.59 11.65 8.90
CA LYS A 83 2.15 11.51 8.69
C LYS A 83 1.54 12.78 8.10
N ALA A 84 0.48 12.60 7.30
CA ALA A 84 -0.45 13.65 6.91
C ALA A 84 -1.86 13.20 7.31
N GLY A 85 -2.28 13.62 8.50
CA GLY A 85 -3.50 13.09 9.12
C GLY A 85 -3.38 11.58 9.37
N PRO A 86 -4.38 10.75 8.98
CA PRO A 86 -4.34 9.31 9.21
C PRO A 86 -3.39 8.55 8.27
N PHE A 87 -2.84 9.23 7.26
CA PHE A 87 -2.02 8.63 6.21
C PHE A 87 -0.54 8.76 6.53
N VAL A 88 0.24 7.76 6.11
CA VAL A 88 1.71 7.87 6.13
C VAL A 88 2.12 8.74 4.95
N ALA A 89 2.80 9.86 5.26
CA ALA A 89 3.24 10.87 4.32
C ALA A 89 4.75 11.03 4.42
N SER A 90 5.51 10.43 3.51
CA SER A 90 6.97 10.60 3.50
C SER A 90 7.58 10.12 2.21
N LEU A 91 7.27 10.81 1.13
CA LEU A 91 7.80 10.44 -0.17
C LEU A 91 8.21 11.66 -1.01
N ASN A 92 8.39 12.79 -0.32
CA ASN A 92 8.72 14.09 -0.90
C ASN A 92 10.18 14.18 -1.38
N ASP A 93 10.98 13.15 -1.12
CA ASP A 93 12.31 12.96 -1.67
C ASP A 93 12.51 11.54 -2.22
N ALA A 94 13.61 11.34 -2.95
CA ALA A 94 13.94 10.07 -3.58
C ALA A 94 14.18 8.93 -2.55
N GLY A 95 14.68 9.26 -1.35
CA GLY A 95 14.98 8.30 -0.30
C GLY A 95 13.70 7.71 0.29
N GLY A 96 12.71 8.55 0.57
CA GLY A 96 11.37 8.12 0.97
C GLY A 96 10.78 7.17 -0.08
N ARG A 97 10.78 7.58 -1.36
CA ARG A 97 10.19 6.77 -2.45
C ARG A 97 10.84 5.41 -2.59
N ALA A 98 12.17 5.36 -2.51
CA ALA A 98 12.91 4.10 -2.49
C ALA A 98 12.53 3.24 -1.27
N LYS A 99 12.37 3.86 -0.09
CA LYS A 99 11.96 3.15 1.13
C LYS A 99 10.56 2.58 1.03
N LEU A 100 9.57 3.34 0.51
CA LEU A 100 8.23 2.79 0.27
C LEU A 100 8.31 1.60 -0.70
N GLY A 101 9.01 1.77 -1.83
CA GLY A 101 9.20 0.71 -2.80
C GLY A 101 9.75 -0.57 -2.16
N ALA A 102 10.81 -0.43 -1.35
CA ALA A 102 11.40 -1.54 -0.63
C ALA A 102 10.43 -2.21 0.36
N LEU A 103 9.70 -1.43 1.16
CA LEU A 103 8.74 -1.96 2.14
C LEU A 103 7.54 -2.65 1.49
N MET A 104 7.11 -2.17 0.33
CA MET A 104 6.02 -2.77 -0.45
C MET A 104 6.40 -4.15 -1.02
N THR A 105 7.67 -4.34 -1.34
CA THR A 105 8.20 -5.59 -1.90
C THR A 105 8.82 -6.53 -0.87
N ALA A 106 8.93 -6.13 0.40
CA ALA A 106 9.58 -6.92 1.45
C ALA A 106 8.59 -7.39 2.52
N SER A 107 8.53 -8.70 2.73
CA SER A 107 7.78 -9.29 3.83
C SER A 107 8.21 -8.74 5.19
N ARG A 108 7.21 -8.44 6.04
CA ARG A 108 7.44 -8.15 7.47
C ARG A 108 8.17 -9.27 8.20
N ALA A 109 7.96 -10.52 7.80
CA ALA A 109 8.58 -11.69 8.41
C ALA A 109 9.93 -12.05 7.76
N ALA A 110 10.43 -11.32 6.77
CA ALA A 110 11.62 -11.71 6.00
C ALA A 110 12.86 -12.05 6.85
N THR A 111 13.02 -11.38 8.01
CA THR A 111 14.11 -11.59 8.97
C THR A 111 13.73 -12.46 10.17
N ALA A 112 12.48 -12.91 10.26
CA ALA A 112 12.01 -13.78 11.33
C ALA A 112 12.68 -15.16 11.23
N ALA A 113 12.90 -15.80 12.39
CA ALA A 113 13.54 -17.12 12.45
C ALA A 113 12.78 -18.19 11.63
N GLU A 114 11.45 -18.09 11.57
CA GLU A 114 10.58 -18.94 10.75
C GLU A 114 10.81 -18.78 9.25
N CYS A 115 11.42 -17.68 8.80
CA CYS A 115 11.78 -17.43 7.40
C CYS A 115 13.27 -17.65 7.13
N SER A 116 14.06 -18.20 8.06
CA SER A 116 15.52 -18.35 7.92
C SER A 116 15.97 -19.35 6.84
N GLY A 117 15.13 -20.33 6.50
CA GLY A 117 15.43 -21.38 5.52
C GLY A 117 14.63 -21.25 4.22
N ASN A 118 15.23 -21.61 3.09
CA ASN A 118 14.58 -21.57 1.77
C ASN A 118 13.32 -22.44 1.69
N ALA A 119 13.29 -23.61 2.34
CA ALA A 119 12.11 -24.46 2.40
C ALA A 119 10.96 -23.78 3.16
N ALA A 120 11.25 -23.18 4.32
CA ALA A 120 10.28 -22.48 5.13
C ALA A 120 9.72 -21.23 4.43
N ARG A 121 10.56 -20.48 3.70
CA ARG A 121 10.11 -19.35 2.87
C ARG A 121 9.13 -19.76 1.77
N ARG A 122 9.31 -20.93 1.15
CA ARG A 122 8.41 -21.42 0.09
C ARG A 122 7.06 -21.90 0.64
N SER A 123 7.04 -22.43 1.85
CA SER A 123 5.83 -23.00 2.46
C SER A 123 5.05 -22.01 3.33
N ASN A 124 5.61 -20.83 3.63
CA ASN A 124 4.98 -19.82 4.48
C ASN A 124 4.70 -18.54 3.69
N PRO A 125 3.43 -18.24 3.35
CA PRO A 125 3.04 -16.99 2.69
C PRO A 125 3.47 -15.73 3.45
N ALA A 126 3.61 -15.79 4.77
CA ALA A 126 4.10 -14.68 5.56
C ALA A 126 5.54 -14.31 5.19
N CYS A 127 6.36 -15.25 4.73
CA CYS A 127 7.72 -15.02 4.24
C CYS A 127 7.80 -14.61 2.77
N SER A 128 6.66 -14.56 2.06
CA SER A 128 6.63 -14.33 0.61
C SER A 128 6.77 -12.84 0.29
N ASP A 129 7.70 -12.54 -0.60
CA ASP A 129 7.87 -11.23 -1.22
C ASP A 129 7.03 -11.08 -2.49
N ALA A 130 6.25 -12.11 -2.88
CA ALA A 130 5.40 -12.03 -4.05
C ALA A 130 4.26 -11.01 -3.86
N PHE A 131 3.94 -10.32 -4.95
CA PHE A 131 2.88 -9.33 -5.01
C PHE A 131 2.28 -9.25 -6.43
N GLY A 132 1.02 -8.88 -6.50
CA GLY A 132 0.39 -8.32 -7.71
C GLY A 132 0.30 -6.81 -7.58
N ALA A 133 0.42 -6.09 -8.69
CA ALA A 133 0.31 -4.63 -8.70
C ALA A 133 -0.53 -4.14 -9.88
N ALA A 134 -1.28 -3.06 -9.65
CA ALA A 134 -2.00 -2.32 -10.67
C ALA A 134 -1.80 -0.81 -10.44
N MET A 135 -1.73 -0.05 -11.53
CA MET A 135 -1.66 1.40 -11.48
C MET A 135 -2.89 2.02 -12.14
N VAL A 136 -3.46 3.03 -11.49
CA VAL A 136 -4.64 3.76 -11.96
C VAL A 136 -4.37 5.24 -11.89
N SER A 137 -4.60 5.96 -12.99
CA SER A 137 -4.50 7.42 -13.01
C SER A 137 -5.85 8.04 -12.70
N VAL A 138 -5.85 9.12 -11.91
CA VAL A 138 -7.04 9.85 -11.49
C VAL A 138 -6.80 11.33 -11.71
N ASP A 139 -7.72 12.00 -12.39
CA ASP A 139 -7.62 13.44 -12.58
C ASP A 139 -8.15 14.19 -11.36
N GLU A 140 -7.30 15.02 -10.77
CA GLU A 140 -7.63 15.99 -9.74
C GLU A 140 -8.15 17.25 -10.43
N VAL A 141 -9.46 17.46 -10.31
CA VAL A 141 -10.17 18.65 -10.82
C VAL A 141 -10.57 19.51 -9.62
N ASN A 142 -10.24 20.81 -9.69
CA ASN A 142 -10.60 21.81 -8.67
C ASN A 142 -11.96 22.44 -8.95
#